data_AF-A0A498S394-F1
#
_entry.id   AF-A0A498S394-F1
#
_cell.length_a   1.000
_cell.length_b   1.000
_cell.length_c   1.000
_cell.angle_alpha   90.00
_cell.angle_beta   90.00
_cell.angle_gamma   90.00
#
_symmetry.space_group_name_H-M   'P 1'
#
loop_
_entity.id
_entity.type
_entity.pdbx_description
1 polymer ?
#
loop_
_entity_poly.entity_id
_entity_poly.type
_entity_poly.pdbx_seq_one_letter_code
_entity_poly.pdbx_strand_id
1 'polypeptide(L)'
;MFGRASIIRNFLGAHYSSVGSALMHPCSRVAAPLTPSFKEDSAAELDRLFSRIELEYRGHDKAVLKSYTTFLKAVCSHLELEVVSIKVFPYVWWIQNALRAKFAKKKNQLHYETRTHIRQFTIGNVTGSTASTFLEYIQRNIPEGVAMKVTYDEIAVLPEIIRSKAKLMHLSQANASTIPNMTEKEKIIVETLLNEGNKHSTDKASISAETDLSSNNA
;
A
#
# COMPACT_ATOMS: atom_id res chain seq x y z
N MET A 1 2.31 -50.63 -37.38
CA MET A 1 3.33 -50.70 -36.31
C MET A 1 3.51 -49.32 -35.72
N PHE A 2 2.98 -49.04 -34.53
CA PHE A 2 3.47 -47.98 -33.61
C PHE A 2 3.00 -48.34 -32.19
N GLY A 3 3.94 -48.31 -31.25
CA GLY A 3 3.90 -49.06 -29.99
C GLY A 3 2.99 -48.48 -28.90
N ARG A 4 2.33 -49.39 -28.18
CA ARG A 4 1.67 -49.16 -26.89
C ARG A 4 2.71 -49.26 -25.78
N ALA A 5 2.89 -48.19 -25.01
CA ALA A 5 3.55 -48.26 -23.70
C ALA A 5 2.48 -48.26 -22.61
N SER A 6 2.37 -49.39 -21.90
CA SER A 6 1.49 -49.57 -20.73
C SER A 6 2.24 -49.15 -19.47
N ILE A 7 1.78 -48.09 -18.81
CA ILE A 7 2.26 -47.70 -17.48
C ILE A 7 1.46 -48.50 -16.44
N ILE A 8 2.11 -49.47 -15.82
CA ILE A 8 1.58 -50.25 -14.69
C ILE A 8 1.62 -49.34 -13.45
N ARG A 9 0.46 -48.97 -12.93
CA ARG A 9 0.30 -48.35 -11.61
C ARG A 9 -0.03 -49.45 -10.61
N ASN A 10 0.91 -49.75 -9.72
CA ASN A 10 0.66 -50.63 -8.58
C ASN A 10 -0.18 -49.89 -7.53
N PHE A 11 -1.24 -50.57 -7.10
CA PHE A 11 -2.24 -50.13 -6.15
C PHE A 11 -2.44 -51.29 -5.16
N LEU A 12 -1.99 -51.14 -3.91
CA LEU A 12 -2.40 -51.81 -2.65
C LEU A 12 -1.26 -51.59 -1.62
N GLY A 13 -1.48 -51.30 -0.35
CA GLY A 13 -2.72 -51.28 0.42
C GLY A 13 -2.52 -50.50 1.72
N ALA A 14 -3.64 -49.97 2.22
CA ALA A 14 -3.77 -49.42 3.56
C ALA A 14 -4.17 -50.55 4.50
N HIS A 15 -3.42 -50.73 5.58
CA HIS A 15 -3.89 -51.27 6.85
C HIS A 15 -2.90 -50.80 7.92
N TYR A 16 -3.38 -50.08 8.93
CA TYR A 16 -3.45 -50.57 10.31
C TYR A 16 -3.91 -49.46 11.25
N SER A 17 -4.94 -49.79 12.00
CA SER A 17 -5.50 -49.12 13.16
C SER A 17 -4.50 -49.06 14.33
N SER A 18 -4.46 -47.93 15.02
CA SER A 18 -4.01 -47.80 16.42
C SER A 18 -4.74 -46.58 17.00
N VAL A 19 -5.85 -46.76 17.73
CA VAL A 19 -5.94 -46.91 19.20
C VAL A 19 -5.22 -45.76 19.93
N GLY A 20 -6.01 -44.98 20.64
CA GLY A 20 -5.62 -43.71 21.24
C GLY A 20 -4.63 -43.82 22.38
N SER A 21 -3.94 -42.70 22.60
CA SER A 21 -3.38 -42.32 23.88
C SER A 21 -3.69 -40.85 24.09
N ALA A 22 -4.70 -40.57 24.91
CA ALA A 22 -4.97 -39.24 25.42
C ALA A 22 -3.91 -38.92 26.47
N LEU A 23 -2.84 -38.22 26.07
CA LEU A 23 -1.91 -37.63 27.02
C LEU A 23 -2.50 -36.29 27.50
N MET A 24 -3.09 -36.33 28.68
CA MET A 24 -3.48 -35.17 29.47
C MET A 24 -2.30 -34.20 29.57
N HIS A 25 -2.43 -33.02 28.96
CA HIS A 25 -1.49 -31.93 29.16
C HIS A 25 -1.83 -31.27 30.51
N PRO A 26 -0.90 -31.19 31.48
CA PRO A 26 -1.13 -30.38 32.67
C PRO A 26 -1.15 -28.90 32.26
N CYS A 27 -2.35 -28.33 32.24
CA CYS A 27 -2.58 -26.91 32.11
C CYS A 27 -2.23 -26.24 33.44
N SER A 28 -1.03 -25.67 33.53
CA SER A 28 -0.73 -24.60 34.48
C SER A 28 0.53 -23.85 34.05
N ARG A 29 0.42 -23.06 32.98
CA ARG A 29 1.32 -21.92 32.79
C ARG A 29 0.57 -20.69 33.28
N VAL A 30 0.92 -20.25 34.49
CA VAL A 30 0.60 -18.91 34.97
C VAL A 30 1.18 -17.94 33.94
N ALA A 31 0.31 -17.25 33.21
CA ALA A 31 0.72 -16.20 32.29
C ALA A 31 1.32 -15.08 33.14
N ALA A 32 2.61 -14.80 32.93
CA ALA A 32 3.22 -13.58 33.44
C ALA A 32 2.46 -12.38 32.87
N PRO A 33 2.13 -11.34 33.66
CA PRO A 33 1.54 -10.14 33.12
C PRO A 33 2.53 -9.54 32.11
N LEU A 34 2.11 -9.48 30.85
CA LEU A 34 2.83 -8.77 29.80
C LEU A 34 2.71 -7.29 30.12
N THR A 35 3.64 -6.76 30.91
CA THR A 35 3.84 -5.32 31.01
C THR A 35 4.12 -4.83 29.59
N PRO A 36 3.31 -3.93 29.00
CA PRO A 36 3.70 -3.28 27.77
C PRO A 36 4.94 -2.46 28.10
N SER A 37 6.11 -2.98 27.74
CA SER A 37 7.37 -2.26 27.76
C SER A 37 7.29 -1.19 26.68
N PHE A 38 6.63 -0.08 26.98
CA PHE A 38 6.83 1.16 26.24
C PHE A 38 8.29 1.57 26.45
N LYS A 39 9.13 1.20 25.50
CA LYS A 39 10.45 1.81 25.38
C LYS A 39 10.21 3.23 24.92
N GLU A 40 10.36 4.17 25.83
CA GLU A 40 10.48 5.58 25.47
C GLU A 40 11.84 5.75 24.79
N ASP A 41 11.85 5.51 23.48
CA ASP A 41 13.02 5.81 22.66
C ASP A 41 13.13 7.33 22.53
N SER A 42 14.24 7.85 23.04
CA SER A 42 14.60 9.25 23.16
C SER A 42 14.91 9.88 21.80
N ALA A 43 13.85 10.19 21.05
CA ALA A 43 13.69 11.23 20.03
C ALA A 43 12.28 11.02 19.49
N ALA A 44 11.27 11.66 20.08
CA ALA A 44 9.87 11.42 19.74
C ALA A 44 9.63 11.66 18.24
N GLU A 45 9.60 10.59 17.44
CA GLU A 45 9.18 10.62 16.05
C GLU A 45 7.77 11.21 16.03
N LEU A 46 7.60 12.33 15.32
CA LEU A 46 6.30 12.96 15.20
C LEU A 46 5.33 11.98 14.53
N ASP A 47 4.09 11.93 15.02
CA ASP A 47 3.09 11.04 14.45
C ASP A 47 2.81 11.43 12.98
N ARG A 48 2.58 10.42 12.15
CA ARG A 48 2.23 10.63 10.75
C ARG A 48 0.82 11.20 10.69
N LEU A 49 0.57 12.08 9.73
CA LEU A 49 -0.76 12.66 9.54
C LEU A 49 -1.30 12.19 8.20
N PHE A 50 -2.55 11.73 8.19
CA PHE A 50 -3.24 11.35 6.98
C PHE A 50 -4.39 12.32 6.74
N SER A 51 -4.37 12.99 5.59
CA SER A 51 -5.47 13.86 5.18
C SER A 51 -6.73 13.02 4.94
N ARG A 52 -6.56 11.83 4.36
CA ARG A 52 -7.64 10.94 4.02
C ARG A 52 -7.19 9.48 4.07
N ILE A 53 -8.06 8.61 4.56
CA ILE A 53 -7.91 7.16 4.40
C ILE A 53 -9.13 6.62 3.68
N GLU A 54 -8.88 5.91 2.58
CA GLU A 54 -9.90 5.31 1.73
C GLU A 54 -9.92 3.81 1.94
N LEU A 55 -11.07 3.31 2.40
CA LEU A 55 -11.36 1.90 2.55
C LEU A 55 -12.23 1.46 1.37
N GLU A 56 -11.67 0.71 0.44
CA GLU A 56 -12.42 0.07 -0.62
C GLU A 56 -12.61 -1.40 -0.29
N TYR A 57 -13.86 -1.83 -0.09
CA TYR A 57 -14.17 -3.21 0.25
C TYR A 57 -15.11 -3.82 -0.78
N ARG A 58 -14.78 -5.07 -1.15
CA ARG A 58 -15.35 -5.81 -2.27
C ARG A 58 -15.87 -7.15 -1.78
N GLY A 59 -17.03 -7.58 -2.26
CA GLY A 59 -17.59 -8.88 -1.92
C GLY A 59 -18.73 -9.28 -2.85
N HIS A 60 -19.13 -10.55 -2.76
CA HIS A 60 -20.20 -11.10 -3.61
C HIS A 60 -21.61 -10.81 -3.08
N ASP A 61 -21.79 -10.73 -1.76
CA ASP A 61 -23.09 -10.42 -1.15
C ASP A 61 -23.24 -8.94 -0.81
N LYS A 62 -24.22 -8.28 -1.46
CA LYS A 62 -24.56 -6.87 -1.23
C LYS A 62 -25.07 -6.61 0.19
N ALA A 63 -25.75 -7.57 0.82
CA ALA A 63 -26.29 -7.42 2.16
C ALA A 63 -25.17 -7.36 3.21
N VAL A 64 -24.18 -8.24 3.09
CA VAL A 64 -22.96 -8.23 3.92
C VAL A 64 -22.19 -6.92 3.77
N LEU A 65 -22.01 -6.42 2.54
CA LEU A 65 -21.37 -5.12 2.36
C LEU A 65 -22.17 -3.98 3.01
N LYS A 66 -23.51 -4.08 3.04
CA LYS A 66 -24.37 -3.08 3.68
C LYS A 66 -24.26 -3.11 5.20
N SER A 67 -24.30 -4.29 5.81
CA SER A 67 -24.13 -4.41 7.26
C SER A 67 -22.74 -3.94 7.69
N TYR A 68 -21.70 -4.27 6.93
CA TYR A 68 -20.34 -3.80 7.20
C TYR A 68 -20.21 -2.27 7.08
N THR A 69 -20.89 -1.62 6.11
CA THR A 69 -20.96 -0.16 6.08
C THR A 69 -21.57 0.42 7.36
N THR A 70 -22.64 -0.19 7.87
CA THR A 70 -23.29 0.24 9.12
C THR A 70 -22.37 0.07 10.33
N PHE A 71 -21.64 -1.05 10.39
CA PHE A 71 -20.61 -1.28 11.40
C PHE A 71 -19.52 -0.20 11.36
N LEU A 72 -18.95 0.09 10.18
CA LEU A 72 -17.93 1.14 10.03
C LEU A 72 -18.43 2.51 10.47
N LYS A 73 -19.67 2.86 10.12
CA LYS A 73 -20.30 4.11 10.60
C LYS A 73 -20.36 4.16 12.11
N ALA A 74 -20.81 3.08 12.75
CA ALA A 74 -20.89 3.01 14.20
C ALA A 74 -19.50 3.19 14.83
N VAL A 75 -18.47 2.50 14.33
CA VAL A 75 -17.09 2.64 14.82
C VAL A 75 -16.61 4.09 14.71
N CYS A 76 -16.81 4.74 13.57
CA CYS A 76 -16.40 6.13 13.39
C CYS A 76 -17.15 7.08 14.34
N SER A 77 -18.44 6.84 14.60
CA SER A 77 -19.20 7.63 15.56
C SER A 77 -18.70 7.49 17.00
N HIS A 78 -18.23 6.30 17.41
CA HIS A 78 -17.70 6.09 18.78
C HIS A 78 -16.27 6.57 18.95
N LEU A 79 -15.47 6.55 17.88
CA LEU A 79 -14.10 7.06 17.87
C LEU A 79 -14.02 8.54 17.48
N GLU A 80 -15.17 9.19 17.29
CA GLU A 80 -15.28 10.60 16.89
C GLU A 80 -14.48 10.94 15.61
N LEU A 81 -14.44 9.99 14.67
CA LEU A 81 -13.74 10.16 13.38
C LEU A 81 -14.66 10.81 12.34
N GLU A 82 -14.10 11.72 11.55
CA GLU A 82 -14.82 12.40 10.49
C GLU A 82 -15.04 11.47 9.28
N VAL A 83 -16.30 11.17 8.98
CA VAL A 83 -16.69 10.41 7.78
C VAL A 83 -16.90 11.37 6.62
N VAL A 84 -15.94 11.40 5.69
CA VAL A 84 -15.96 12.32 4.54
C VAL A 84 -16.96 11.87 3.49
N SER A 85 -16.93 10.59 3.10
CA SER A 85 -17.82 10.09 2.06
C SER A 85 -18.04 8.58 2.10
N ILE A 86 -19.20 8.16 1.61
CA ILE A 86 -19.53 6.75 1.42
C ILE A 86 -20.06 6.60 -0.01
N LYS A 87 -19.33 5.86 -0.82
CA LYS A 87 -19.63 5.67 -2.25
C LYS A 87 -19.94 4.21 -2.53
N VAL A 88 -20.93 3.98 -3.38
CA VAL A 88 -21.26 2.65 -3.89
C VAL A 88 -20.95 2.65 -5.38
N PHE A 89 -20.01 1.80 -5.78
CA PHE A 89 -19.60 1.69 -7.17
C PHE A 89 -20.47 0.69 -7.92
N PRO A 90 -20.53 0.79 -9.27
CA PRO A 90 -21.12 -0.28 -10.08
C PRO A 90 -20.38 -1.59 -9.80
N TYR A 91 -21.13 -2.69 -9.81
CA TYR A 91 -20.56 -4.01 -9.60
C TYR A 91 -19.81 -4.47 -10.84
N VAL A 92 -18.76 -5.27 -10.63
CA VAL A 92 -18.04 -5.92 -11.70
C VAL A 92 -18.71 -7.27 -11.94
N TRP A 93 -19.14 -7.51 -13.18
CA TRP A 93 -19.63 -8.82 -13.63
C TRP A 93 -18.49 -9.51 -14.38
N TRP A 94 -18.20 -10.75 -14.00
CA TRP A 94 -17.37 -11.68 -14.77
C TRP A 94 -18.18 -12.92 -15.17
N ILE A 95 -18.12 -13.33 -16.45
CA ILE A 95 -18.72 -14.57 -16.94
C ILE A 95 -17.61 -15.52 -17.37
N GLN A 96 -17.71 -16.77 -16.92
CA GLN A 96 -16.84 -17.85 -17.35
C GLN A 96 -17.66 -18.97 -17.98
N ASN A 97 -17.32 -19.31 -19.22
CA ASN A 97 -17.97 -20.40 -19.93
C ASN A 97 -17.18 -21.70 -19.74
N ALA A 98 -17.86 -22.78 -19.39
CA ALA A 98 -17.27 -24.11 -19.30
C ALA A 98 -18.06 -25.10 -20.16
N LEU A 99 -17.39 -26.13 -20.69
CA LEU A 99 -18.10 -27.22 -21.38
C LEU A 99 -18.91 -28.01 -20.37
N ARG A 100 -20.18 -28.32 -20.70
CA ARG A 100 -21.04 -29.16 -19.85
C ARG A 100 -20.64 -30.63 -19.88
N ALA A 101 -20.09 -31.09 -21.00
CA ALA A 101 -19.66 -32.47 -21.17
C ALA A 101 -18.14 -32.60 -21.06
N LYS A 102 -17.69 -33.80 -20.67
CA LYS A 102 -16.26 -34.12 -20.51
C LYS A 102 -15.49 -34.14 -21.85
N PHE A 103 -16.14 -34.50 -22.96
CA PHE A 103 -15.48 -34.62 -24.28
C PHE A 103 -16.34 -34.09 -25.43
N ALA A 104 -15.70 -33.31 -26.32
CA ALA A 104 -16.12 -32.94 -27.68
C ALA A 104 -17.59 -32.49 -27.90
N LYS A 105 -18.23 -31.82 -26.93
CA LYS A 105 -19.55 -31.18 -27.11
C LYS A 105 -19.48 -29.66 -26.96
N LYS A 106 -18.81 -28.99 -27.91
CA LYS A 106 -18.57 -27.52 -27.89
C LYS A 106 -19.85 -26.68 -27.85
N LYS A 107 -20.95 -27.17 -28.43
CA LYS A 107 -22.26 -26.48 -28.43
C LYS A 107 -22.92 -26.41 -27.05
N ASN A 108 -22.58 -27.33 -26.14
CA ASN A 108 -23.19 -27.41 -24.81
C ASN A 108 -22.27 -26.75 -23.78
N GLN A 109 -22.47 -25.46 -23.52
CA GLN A 109 -21.71 -24.68 -22.55
C GLN A 109 -22.57 -24.33 -21.32
N LEU A 110 -21.94 -24.25 -20.16
CA LEU A 110 -22.47 -23.65 -18.94
C LEU A 110 -21.87 -22.26 -18.81
N HIS A 111 -22.68 -21.27 -18.44
CA HIS A 111 -22.21 -19.93 -18.13
C HIS A 111 -22.25 -19.76 -16.62
N TYR A 112 -21.08 -19.61 -16.02
CA TYR A 112 -20.94 -19.23 -14.62
C TYR A 112 -20.80 -17.71 -14.54
N GLU A 113 -21.52 -17.10 -13.61
CA GLU A 113 -21.39 -15.67 -13.32
C GLU A 113 -20.76 -15.45 -11.95
N THR A 114 -19.92 -14.44 -11.87
CA THR A 114 -19.38 -13.91 -10.62
C THR A 114 -19.67 -12.41 -10.58
N ARG A 115 -20.41 -11.98 -9.55
CA ARG A 115 -20.74 -10.57 -9.33
C ARG A 115 -19.95 -10.06 -8.15
N THR A 116 -19.18 -8.99 -8.34
CA THR A 116 -18.39 -8.38 -7.28
C THR A 116 -18.91 -6.97 -7.02
N HIS A 117 -19.57 -6.78 -5.89
CA HIS A 117 -20.03 -5.48 -5.43
C HIS A 117 -18.88 -4.74 -4.75
N ILE A 118 -18.81 -3.42 -4.96
CA ILE A 118 -17.72 -2.58 -4.49
C ILE A 118 -18.32 -1.38 -3.74
N ARG A 119 -17.77 -1.11 -2.56
CA ARG A 119 -18.08 0.10 -1.80
C ARG A 119 -16.80 0.75 -1.33
N GLN A 120 -16.87 2.07 -1.18
CA GLN A 120 -15.79 2.86 -0.63
C GLN A 120 -16.29 3.67 0.55
N PHE A 121 -15.49 3.67 1.61
CA PHE A 121 -15.72 4.42 2.83
C PHE A 121 -14.49 5.27 3.10
N THR A 122 -14.68 6.55 3.30
CA THR A 122 -13.60 7.53 3.37
C THR A 122 -13.66 8.26 4.69
N ILE A 123 -12.56 8.23 5.44
CA ILE A 123 -12.37 9.02 6.66
C ILE A 123 -11.34 10.13 6.41
N GLY A 124 -11.48 11.25 7.10
CA GLY A 124 -10.63 12.42 6.96
C GLY A 124 -9.86 12.73 8.24
N ASN A 125 -8.75 13.45 8.09
CA ASN A 125 -8.03 14.13 9.17
C ASN A 125 -7.68 13.20 10.35
N VAL A 126 -6.87 12.17 10.09
CA VAL A 126 -6.50 11.17 11.12
C VAL A 126 -5.00 11.13 11.36
N THR A 127 -4.61 10.88 12.61
CA THR A 127 -3.20 10.64 12.98
C THR A 127 -2.80 9.19 12.72
N GLY A 128 -1.50 8.91 12.67
CA GLY A 128 -0.96 7.59 12.34
C GLY A 128 -1.25 6.54 13.41
N SER A 129 -1.09 6.92 14.67
CA SER A 129 -1.48 6.08 15.82
C SER A 129 -2.97 5.73 15.82
N THR A 130 -3.83 6.73 15.56
CA THR A 130 -5.29 6.56 15.48
C THR A 130 -5.67 5.68 14.29
N ALA A 131 -5.08 5.93 13.12
CA ALA A 131 -5.28 5.14 11.92
C ALA A 131 -4.87 3.67 12.14
N SER A 132 -3.73 3.42 12.78
CA SER A 132 -3.26 2.08 13.11
C SER A 132 -4.28 1.32 13.97
N THR A 133 -4.74 1.94 15.06
CA THR A 133 -5.72 1.34 16.00
C THR A 133 -7.07 1.10 15.33
N PHE A 134 -7.54 2.07 14.54
CA PHE A 134 -8.78 1.95 13.78
C PHE A 134 -8.70 0.81 12.76
N LEU A 135 -7.61 0.74 11.99
CA LEU A 135 -7.39 -0.29 10.99
C LEU A 135 -7.28 -1.69 11.60
N GLU A 136 -6.59 -1.81 12.73
CA GLU A 136 -6.51 -3.07 13.49
C GLU A 136 -7.90 -3.58 13.86
N TYR A 137 -8.76 -2.72 14.41
CA TYR A 137 -10.11 -3.10 14.82
C TYR A 137 -10.97 -3.51 13.63
N ILE A 138 -10.99 -2.73 12.55
CA ILE A 138 -11.83 -3.07 11.39
C ILE A 138 -11.30 -4.31 10.67
N GLN A 139 -9.98 -4.49 10.55
CA GLN A 139 -9.37 -5.61 9.83
C GLN A 139 -9.65 -6.94 10.53
N ARG A 140 -9.66 -6.95 11.87
CA ARG A 140 -10.07 -8.13 12.65
C ARG A 140 -11.53 -8.51 12.46
N ASN A 141 -12.38 -7.55 12.09
CA ASN A 141 -13.83 -7.73 11.95
C ASN A 141 -14.28 -7.74 10.49
N ILE A 142 -13.37 -7.99 9.53
CA ILE A 142 -13.75 -8.15 8.13
C ILE A 142 -14.56 -9.44 7.98
N PRO A 143 -15.78 -9.39 7.41
CA PRO A 143 -16.60 -10.58 7.21
C PRO A 143 -16.02 -11.49 6.11
N GLU A 144 -16.39 -12.77 6.17
CA GLU A 144 -15.95 -13.78 5.20
C GLU A 144 -16.36 -13.41 3.78
N GLY A 145 -15.49 -13.70 2.81
CA GLY A 145 -15.74 -13.39 1.40
C GLY A 145 -15.71 -11.90 1.06
N VAL A 146 -15.25 -11.04 1.97
CA VAL A 146 -14.98 -9.62 1.72
C VAL A 146 -13.49 -9.36 1.70
N ALA A 147 -13.02 -8.74 0.62
CA ALA A 147 -11.67 -8.24 0.49
C ALA A 147 -11.65 -6.74 0.72
N MET A 148 -10.61 -6.22 1.38
CA MET A 148 -10.45 -4.79 1.66
C MET A 148 -9.12 -4.28 1.12
N LYS A 149 -9.16 -3.16 0.43
CA LYS A 149 -8.03 -2.35 0.01
C LYS A 149 -8.05 -1.05 0.80
N VAL A 150 -6.93 -0.69 1.39
CA VAL A 150 -6.74 0.56 2.13
C VAL A 150 -5.79 1.44 1.34
N THR A 151 -6.13 2.72 1.16
CA THR A 151 -5.29 3.72 0.52
C THR A 151 -5.11 4.91 1.46
N TYR A 152 -3.86 5.36 1.61
CA TYR A 152 -3.46 6.39 2.56
C TYR A 152 -3.01 7.65 1.81
N ASP A 153 -3.57 8.79 2.17
CA ASP A 153 -3.11 10.09 1.69
C ASP A 153 -2.35 10.79 2.83
N GLU A 154 -1.02 10.60 2.87
CA GLU A 154 -0.15 11.15 3.91
C GLU A 154 0.18 12.62 3.69
N ILE A 155 0.12 13.41 4.76
CA ILE A 155 0.56 14.80 4.81
C ILE A 155 2.03 14.80 5.18
N ALA A 156 2.89 15.00 4.19
CA ALA A 156 4.33 15.12 4.37
C ALA A 156 4.81 16.57 4.18
N VAL A 157 5.87 16.92 4.90
CA VAL A 157 6.56 18.19 4.70
C VAL A 157 7.36 18.15 3.41
N LEU A 158 7.47 19.29 2.72
CA LEU A 158 8.32 19.40 1.54
C LEU A 158 9.77 18.98 1.86
N PRO A 159 10.46 18.26 0.94
CA PRO A 159 11.87 17.93 1.10
C PRO A 159 12.75 19.15 1.42
N GLU A 160 13.81 18.96 2.20
CA GLU A 160 14.69 20.04 2.67
C GLU A 160 15.27 20.88 1.54
N ILE A 161 15.67 20.24 0.44
CA ILE A 161 16.22 20.90 -0.74
C ILE A 161 15.24 21.92 -1.33
N ILE A 162 13.96 21.56 -1.38
CA ILE A 162 12.91 22.43 -1.92
C ILE A 162 12.61 23.55 -0.93
N ARG A 163 12.54 23.24 0.37
CA ARG A 163 12.33 24.24 1.44
C ARG A 163 13.43 25.29 1.49
N SER A 164 14.70 24.88 1.42
CA SER A 164 15.85 25.79 1.45
C SER A 164 15.87 26.70 0.23
N LYS A 165 15.64 26.16 -0.97
CA LYS A 165 15.53 26.95 -2.20
C LYS A 165 14.37 27.95 -2.14
N ALA A 166 13.18 27.53 -1.70
CA ALA A 166 12.04 28.41 -1.54
C ALA A 166 12.32 29.55 -0.54
N LYS A 167 13.01 29.24 0.57
CA LYS A 167 13.43 30.24 1.56
C LYS A 167 14.41 31.24 0.96
N LEU A 168 15.41 30.77 0.21
CA LEU A 168 16.38 31.65 -0.47
C LEU A 168 15.71 32.55 -1.52
N MET A 169 14.76 32.04 -2.29
CA MET A 169 13.98 32.82 -3.27
C MET A 169 13.12 33.90 -2.61
N HIS A 170 12.48 33.60 -1.48
CA HIS A 170 11.70 34.58 -0.73
C HIS A 170 12.58 35.69 -0.11
N LEU A 171 13.78 35.35 0.34
CA LEU A 171 14.74 36.31 0.89
C LEU A 171 15.32 37.26 -0.18
N SER A 172 15.56 36.79 -1.41
CA SER A 172 16.07 37.65 -2.48
C SER A 172 15.04 38.67 -2.99
N GLN A 173 13.73 38.35 -2.93
CA GLN A 173 12.65 39.28 -3.27
C GLN A 173 12.42 40.36 -2.20
N ALA A 174 12.58 40.03 -0.92
CA ALA A 174 12.47 41.02 0.16
C ALA A 174 13.60 42.08 0.09
N ASN A 175 14.81 41.67 -0.30
CA ASN A 175 15.97 42.53 -0.41
C ASN A 175 15.98 43.45 -1.66
N ALA A 176 15.02 43.29 -2.58
CA ALA A 176 14.87 44.19 -3.73
C ALA A 176 14.06 45.46 -3.42
N SER A 177 13.41 45.54 -2.24
CA SER A 177 12.52 46.65 -1.85
C SER A 177 13.05 47.51 -0.69
N THR A 178 14.19 47.16 -0.10
CA THR A 178 14.96 48.07 0.74
C THR A 178 16.35 48.09 0.14
N ILE A 179 16.82 49.26 -0.30
CA ILE A 179 18.23 49.49 -0.55
C ILE A 179 18.84 49.78 0.84
N PRO A 180 19.43 48.82 1.57
CA PRO A 180 20.39 49.20 2.58
C PRO A 180 21.62 49.69 1.84
N ASN A 181 22.06 50.87 2.21
CA ASN A 181 23.29 51.50 1.74
C ASN A 181 24.48 50.62 2.21
N MET A 182 24.83 49.59 1.44
CA MET A 182 25.92 48.66 1.76
C MET A 182 27.23 49.10 1.08
N THR A 183 28.29 49.08 1.88
CA THR A 183 29.62 49.58 1.51
C THR A 183 30.31 48.61 0.55
N GLU A 184 31.12 49.12 -0.39
CA GLU A 184 31.70 48.40 -1.54
C GLU A 184 32.32 47.03 -1.23
N LYS A 185 32.82 46.84 0.00
CA LYS A 185 33.43 45.59 0.46
C LYS A 185 32.45 44.42 0.49
N GLU A 186 31.18 44.67 0.76
CA GLU A 186 30.16 43.61 0.87
C GLU A 186 29.63 43.18 -0.50
N LYS A 187 29.67 44.08 -1.50
CA LYS A 187 29.35 43.76 -2.90
C LYS A 187 30.37 42.80 -3.50
N ILE A 188 31.66 43.01 -3.20
CA ILE A 188 32.76 42.16 -3.67
C ILE A 188 32.62 40.73 -3.13
N ILE A 189 32.22 40.56 -1.87
CA ILE A 189 32.06 39.23 -1.26
C ILE A 189 30.89 38.45 -1.89
N VAL A 190 29.76 39.13 -2.13
CA VAL A 190 28.60 38.49 -2.79
C VAL A 190 28.91 38.09 -4.23
N GLU A 191 29.67 38.91 -4.95
CA GLU A 191 30.10 38.62 -6.33
C GLU A 191 31.09 37.43 -6.39
N THR A 192 32.00 37.31 -5.42
CA THR A 192 32.91 36.15 -5.33
C THR A 192 32.17 34.83 -5.07
N LEU A 193 31.12 34.84 -4.25
CA LEU A 193 30.34 33.63 -3.94
C LEU A 193 29.44 33.17 -5.09
N LEU A 194 28.97 34.10 -5.93
CA LEU A 194 28.17 33.76 -7.11
C LEU A 194 29.04 33.15 -8.23
N ASN A 195 30.30 33.57 -8.35
CA ASN A 195 31.22 33.05 -9.37
C ASN A 195 31.78 31.64 -9.05
N GLU A 196 31.90 31.25 -7.78
CA GLU A 196 32.38 29.91 -7.41
C GLU A 196 31.38 28.80 -7.72
N GLY A 197 30.07 29.09 -7.67
CA GLY A 197 29.02 28.13 -8.00
C GLY A 197 28.99 27.69 -9.47
N ASN A 198 29.60 28.47 -10.37
CA ASN A 198 29.59 28.19 -11.81
C ASN A 198 30.81 27.39 -12.31
N LYS A 199 31.78 27.08 -11.43
CA LYS A 199 32.98 26.27 -11.77
C LYS A 199 32.81 24.77 -11.57
N HIS A 200 31.74 24.31 -10.91
CA HIS A 200 31.55 22.87 -10.63
C HIS A 200 30.65 22.13 -11.63
N SER A 201 30.28 22.72 -12.77
CA SER A 201 29.44 22.06 -13.79
C SER A 201 30.16 21.66 -15.09
N THR A 202 31.48 21.83 -15.20
CA THR A 202 32.22 21.54 -16.47
C THR A 202 33.09 20.28 -16.46
N ASP A 203 33.10 19.49 -15.38
CA ASP A 203 33.96 18.30 -15.26
C ASP A 203 33.12 17.00 -15.16
N LYS A 204 32.22 16.75 -16.11
CA LYS A 204 31.63 15.41 -16.32
C LYS A 204 30.96 15.25 -17.69
N ALA A 205 31.66 15.67 -18.75
CA ALA A 205 31.24 15.42 -20.13
C ALA A 205 32.46 15.20 -21.02
N SER A 206 33.19 14.09 -20.84
CA SER A 206 34.16 13.57 -21.83
C SER A 206 34.85 12.29 -21.34
N ILE A 207 34.14 11.15 -21.29
CA ILE A 207 34.77 9.83 -21.43
C ILE A 207 33.79 8.90 -22.16
N SER A 208 34.04 8.70 -23.47
CA SER A 208 34.05 7.41 -24.18
C SER A 208 33.69 7.59 -25.66
N ALA A 209 34.72 7.75 -26.51
CA ALA A 209 34.64 7.52 -27.94
C ALA A 209 35.08 6.09 -28.25
N GLU A 210 34.23 5.41 -29.03
CA GLU A 210 34.48 4.45 -30.12
C GLU A 210 35.39 3.22 -29.95
N THR A 211 34.79 2.06 -30.23
CA THR A 211 35.23 0.88 -31.01
C THR A 211 34.01 -0.08 -30.99
N ASP A 212 33.55 -0.80 -32.00
CA ASP A 212 34.00 -1.10 -33.36
C ASP A 212 32.87 -1.88 -34.09
N LEU A 213 32.98 -1.95 -35.42
CA LEU A 213 32.53 -3.04 -36.32
C LEU A 213 31.05 -3.23 -36.71
N SER A 214 30.76 -2.82 -37.96
CA SER A 214 30.50 -3.69 -39.12
C SER A 214 29.32 -4.70 -39.12
N SER A 215 28.38 -4.40 -40.03
CA SER A 215 27.65 -5.27 -40.98
C SER A 215 26.88 -6.52 -40.50
N ASN A 216 25.58 -6.59 -40.84
CA ASN A 216 25.05 -7.49 -41.89
C ASN A 216 23.50 -7.60 -41.86
N ASN A 217 22.91 -7.26 -43.01
CA ASN A 217 21.81 -7.93 -43.75
C ASN A 217 20.72 -8.72 -42.99
N ALA A 218 19.46 -8.28 -43.13
CA ALA A 218 18.37 -9.00 -43.83
C ALA A 218 17.06 -8.19 -43.72
#